data_AF-A0A2E7RZS6-F1
#
_entry.id   AF-A0A2E7RZS6-F1
#
_cell.length_a   1.000
_cell.length_b   1.000
_cell.length_c   1.000
_cell.angle_alpha   90.00
_cell.angle_beta   90.00
_cell.angle_gamma   90.00
#
_symmetry.space_group_name_H-M   'P 1'
#
loop_
_entity.id
_entity.type
_entity.pdbx_description
1 polymer ?
#
loop_
_entity_poly.entity_id
_entity_poly.type
_entity_poly.pdbx_seq_one_letter_code
_entity_poly.pdbx_strand_id
1 'polypeptide(L)'
;MKTLLTLTVTLIGLGSHLAATASALETTGTAPALSERPMPLGASDPAAVRRVFNRQLKIFGIRVLATRRTPDAKLRHAAAILAGYLDNDCDGRVDNPQVVAAMVRQKATLVMFATEREAERLERTLPDRWQDSHQAVALFAEETHPGGAARRRFDASYEEIFHLITHAGYAAAYPAVFGMRPGSQLANAMDRARGGRFLRVPRRYPARAWYTYDDRSCDYGCQTQEYIYWGMTSLLGAQSAEWRFREIRQEWRLNTPKKFQAGDPMLYRLLTDSRYRFPRKLPDGKYRVSSKSARRPSSP
;
A
#
# COMPACT_ATOMS: atom_id res chain seq x y z
N MET A 1 3.50 9.49 15.85
CA MET A 1 4.08 8.13 15.85
C MET A 1 2.95 7.24 15.41
N LYS A 2 2.93 6.88 14.13
CA LYS A 2 1.81 6.15 13.56
C LYS A 2 1.86 4.72 14.06
N THR A 3 0.89 4.35 14.85
CA THR A 3 0.70 2.94 15.16
C THR A 3 0.20 2.32 13.86
N LEU A 4 0.99 1.44 13.24
CA LEU A 4 0.49 0.57 12.19
C LEU A 4 -0.54 -0.35 12.88
N LEU A 5 -1.80 0.06 12.92
CA LEU A 5 -2.90 -0.74 13.46
C LEU A 5 -3.18 -1.89 12.49
N THR A 6 -2.27 -2.87 12.44
CA THR A 6 -2.57 -4.20 11.89
C THR A 6 -3.35 -4.96 12.96
N LEU A 7 -4.65 -4.67 13.06
CA LEU A 7 -5.58 -5.52 13.78
C LEU A 7 -5.84 -6.77 12.92
N THR A 8 -5.08 -7.84 13.19
CA THR A 8 -5.60 -9.19 13.45
C THR A 8 -4.44 -10.18 13.60
N VAL A 9 -4.24 -10.63 14.85
CA VAL A 9 -3.69 -11.95 15.13
C VAL A 9 -4.82 -12.94 14.85
N THR A 10 -4.65 -13.84 13.88
CA THR A 10 -5.42 -15.07 13.83
C THR A 10 -4.49 -16.22 13.46
N LEU A 11 -4.34 -17.15 14.41
CA LEU A 11 -3.82 -18.49 14.12
C LEU A 11 -4.70 -19.12 13.04
N ILE A 12 -4.11 -19.44 11.89
CA ILE A 12 -4.75 -20.36 10.95
C ILE A 12 -4.35 -21.77 11.41
N GLY A 13 -5.30 -22.42 12.08
CA GLY A 13 -5.29 -23.87 12.26
C GLY A 13 -5.44 -24.57 10.92
N LEU A 14 -4.81 -25.75 10.82
CA LEU A 14 -4.92 -26.66 9.68
C LEU A 14 -6.38 -26.99 9.39
N GLY A 15 -6.83 -26.67 8.18
CA GLY A 15 -8.16 -26.98 7.67
C GLY A 15 -8.08 -27.43 6.22
N SER A 16 -8.52 -28.66 6.00
CA SER A 16 -8.45 -29.50 4.80
C SER A 16 -8.97 -28.87 3.50
N HIS A 17 -8.33 -29.26 2.39
CA HIS A 17 -8.66 -28.90 1.02
C HIS A 17 -10.10 -29.28 0.63
N LEU A 18 -10.88 -28.29 0.21
CA LEU A 18 -12.04 -28.47 -0.65
C LEU A 18 -11.94 -27.44 -1.78
N ALA A 19 -11.72 -27.95 -3.00
CA ALA A 19 -11.70 -27.17 -4.22
C ALA A 19 -13.13 -26.71 -4.54
N ALA A 20 -13.43 -25.44 -4.30
CA ALA A 20 -14.61 -24.79 -4.83
C ALA A 20 -14.24 -24.19 -6.21
N THR A 21 -14.89 -24.69 -7.25
CA THR A 21 -14.81 -24.17 -8.62
C THR A 21 -15.24 -22.70 -8.63
N ALA A 22 -14.30 -21.80 -8.90
CA ALA A 22 -14.57 -20.39 -9.09
C ALA A 22 -15.35 -20.20 -10.39
N SER A 23 -16.61 -19.78 -10.29
CA SER A 23 -17.33 -19.19 -11.41
C SER A 23 -16.54 -17.98 -11.89
N ALA A 24 -16.18 -17.97 -13.18
CA ALA A 24 -15.46 -16.89 -13.83
C ALA A 24 -16.26 -15.59 -13.69
N LEU A 25 -15.86 -14.74 -12.74
CA LEU A 25 -16.25 -13.34 -12.77
C LEU A 25 -15.45 -12.73 -13.92
N GLU A 26 -16.15 -12.28 -14.96
CA GLU A 26 -15.56 -11.52 -16.06
C GLU A 26 -14.82 -10.29 -15.52
N THR A 27 -13.52 -10.42 -15.26
CA THR A 27 -12.61 -9.29 -15.15
C THR A 27 -12.30 -8.82 -16.56
N THR A 28 -13.27 -8.16 -17.19
CA THR A 28 -13.03 -7.36 -18.39
C THR A 28 -12.03 -6.26 -18.00
N GLY A 29 -10.80 -6.42 -18.48
CA GLY A 29 -9.63 -5.62 -18.13
C GLY A 29 -9.66 -4.22 -18.72
N THR A 30 -10.65 -3.42 -18.35
CA THR A 30 -10.67 -1.98 -18.62
C THR A 30 -11.51 -1.30 -17.55
N ALA A 31 -10.88 -0.55 -16.66
CA ALA A 31 -11.62 0.32 -15.75
C ALA A 31 -12.08 1.58 -16.52
N PRO A 32 -13.31 2.07 -16.31
CA PRO A 32 -13.66 3.41 -16.76
C PRO A 32 -12.70 4.43 -16.14
N ALA A 33 -12.49 5.56 -16.84
CA ALA A 33 -11.72 6.68 -16.32
C ALA A 33 -12.13 6.99 -14.87
N LEU A 34 -11.16 7.33 -14.01
CA LEU A 34 -11.42 7.63 -12.60
C LEU A 34 -12.63 8.53 -12.44
N SER A 35 -13.65 8.08 -11.70
CA SER A 35 -14.82 8.89 -11.41
C SER A 35 -14.38 10.21 -10.78
N GLU A 36 -14.70 11.32 -11.44
CA GLU A 36 -14.31 12.64 -10.97
C GLU A 36 -15.01 13.03 -9.66
N ARG A 37 -16.14 12.37 -9.33
CA ARG A 37 -16.95 12.65 -8.15
C ARG A 37 -16.97 11.46 -7.18
N PRO A 38 -16.56 11.67 -5.91
CA PRO A 38 -16.83 10.70 -4.85
C PRO A 38 -18.32 10.41 -4.75
N MET A 39 -18.67 9.14 -4.64
CA MET A 39 -20.06 8.68 -4.56
C MET A 39 -20.43 8.35 -3.12
N PRO A 40 -21.71 8.45 -2.72
CA PRO A 40 -22.14 7.93 -1.42
C PRO A 40 -21.85 6.42 -1.29
N LEU A 41 -21.78 5.95 -0.04
CA LEU A 41 -21.75 4.50 0.23
C LEU A 41 -23.08 3.85 -0.16
N GLY A 42 -23.04 2.58 -0.56
CA GLY A 42 -24.21 1.86 -1.05
C GLY A 42 -25.16 1.48 0.08
N ALA A 43 -26.44 1.23 -0.24
CA ALA A 43 -27.43 0.80 0.76
C ALA A 43 -27.06 -0.55 1.43
N SER A 44 -26.27 -1.38 0.75
CA SER A 44 -25.75 -2.66 1.25
C SER A 44 -24.60 -2.51 2.24
N ASP A 45 -23.97 -1.33 2.35
CA ASP A 45 -22.94 -1.09 3.35
C ASP A 45 -23.57 -1.03 4.75
N PRO A 46 -22.97 -1.69 5.77
CA PRO A 46 -23.50 -1.68 7.13
C PRO A 46 -23.75 -0.25 7.62
N ALA A 47 -24.88 -0.02 8.30
CA ALA A 47 -25.24 1.31 8.78
C ALA A 47 -24.13 1.95 9.65
N ALA A 48 -23.43 1.14 10.45
CA ALA A 48 -22.27 1.58 11.23
C ALA A 48 -21.11 2.10 10.37
N VAL A 49 -20.80 1.41 9.27
CA VAL A 49 -19.78 1.85 8.30
C VAL A 49 -20.21 3.16 7.63
N ARG A 50 -21.49 3.27 7.23
CA ARG A 50 -22.06 4.51 6.65
C ARG A 50 -22.12 5.69 7.63
N ARG A 51 -22.10 5.45 8.94
CA ARG A 51 -21.98 6.51 9.95
C ARG A 51 -20.57 7.10 10.00
N VAL A 52 -19.55 6.28 9.76
CA VAL A 52 -18.14 6.70 9.75
C VAL A 52 -17.75 7.31 8.40
N PHE A 53 -17.99 6.58 7.32
CA PHE A 53 -17.64 6.97 5.97
C PHE A 53 -18.88 7.37 5.18
N ASN A 54 -18.87 8.57 4.59
CA ASN A 54 -20.03 9.09 3.87
C ASN A 54 -19.89 9.01 2.34
N ARG A 55 -18.69 8.78 1.84
CA ARG A 55 -18.44 8.66 0.40
C ARG A 55 -17.22 7.83 0.08
N GLN A 56 -17.11 7.46 -1.19
CA GLN A 56 -16.09 6.57 -1.71
C GLN A 56 -15.68 6.87 -3.15
N LEU A 57 -14.50 6.37 -3.52
CA LEU A 57 -14.10 6.07 -4.89
C LEU A 57 -13.77 4.58 -4.98
N LYS A 58 -13.80 4.02 -6.20
CA LYS A 58 -13.46 2.62 -6.46
C LYS A 58 -12.46 2.55 -7.60
N ILE A 59 -11.33 1.90 -7.35
CA ILE A 59 -10.17 1.82 -8.25
C ILE A 59 -9.85 0.34 -8.47
N PHE A 60 -10.06 -0.16 -9.69
CA PHE A 60 -9.80 -1.58 -10.03
C PHE A 60 -10.41 -2.59 -9.03
N GLY A 61 -11.60 -2.30 -8.49
CA GLY A 61 -12.25 -3.15 -7.49
C GLY A 61 -12.00 -2.76 -6.03
N ILE A 62 -10.94 -2.00 -5.75
CA ILE A 62 -10.48 -1.59 -4.42
C ILE A 62 -11.21 -0.32 -3.99
N ARG A 63 -11.66 -0.26 -2.73
CA ARG A 63 -12.44 0.88 -2.22
C ARG A 63 -11.53 1.89 -1.55
N VAL A 64 -11.80 3.17 -1.79
CA VAL A 64 -11.24 4.29 -1.01
C VAL A 64 -12.40 5.01 -0.34
N LEU A 65 -12.54 4.85 0.97
CA LEU A 65 -13.62 5.42 1.78
C LEU A 65 -13.14 6.69 2.48
N ALA A 66 -14.03 7.65 2.71
CA ALA A 66 -13.66 8.90 3.39
C ALA A 66 -14.71 9.36 4.40
N THR A 67 -14.24 9.90 5.52
CA THR A 67 -15.07 10.64 6.49
C THR A 67 -15.51 11.98 5.94
N ARG A 68 -16.59 12.55 6.48
CA ARG A 68 -17.12 13.87 6.04
C ARG A 68 -16.08 14.98 6.06
N ARG A 69 -15.12 14.93 7.00
CA ARG A 69 -14.11 15.97 7.20
C ARG A 69 -12.87 15.82 6.31
N THR A 70 -12.68 14.67 5.68
CA THR A 70 -11.65 14.50 4.64
C THR A 70 -11.98 15.43 3.48
N PRO A 71 -11.05 16.22 2.91
CA PRO A 71 -11.34 17.02 1.71
C PRO A 71 -11.37 16.15 0.44
N ASP A 72 -12.30 16.43 -0.47
CA ASP A 72 -12.45 15.66 -1.73
C ASP A 72 -11.19 15.66 -2.60
N ALA A 73 -10.44 16.75 -2.61
CA ALA A 73 -9.18 16.82 -3.34
C ALA A 73 -8.14 15.82 -2.81
N LYS A 74 -8.12 15.55 -1.49
CA LYS A 74 -7.22 14.55 -0.89
C LYS A 74 -7.69 13.13 -1.21
N LEU A 75 -9.01 12.90 -1.17
CA LEU A 75 -9.61 11.64 -1.58
C LEU A 75 -9.29 11.29 -3.05
N ARG A 76 -9.47 12.25 -3.96
CA ARG A 76 -9.11 12.05 -5.38
C ARG A 76 -7.62 11.84 -5.57
N HIS A 77 -6.78 12.57 -4.84
CA HIS A 77 -5.34 12.37 -4.89
C HIS A 77 -4.95 10.95 -4.46
N ALA A 78 -5.44 10.48 -3.32
CA ALA A 78 -5.19 9.12 -2.84
C ALA A 78 -5.67 8.06 -3.87
N ALA A 79 -6.85 8.26 -4.44
CA ALA A 79 -7.37 7.39 -5.50
C ALA A 79 -6.48 7.38 -6.76
N ALA A 80 -5.93 8.53 -7.16
CA ALA A 80 -5.01 8.64 -8.29
C ALA A 80 -3.63 8.00 -8.01
N ILE A 81 -3.12 8.11 -6.78
CA ILE A 81 -1.89 7.41 -6.37
C ILE A 81 -2.09 5.90 -6.38
N LEU A 82 -3.22 5.41 -5.84
CA LEU A 82 -3.59 3.99 -5.91
C LEU A 82 -3.66 3.50 -7.36
N ALA A 83 -4.34 4.26 -8.23
CA ALA A 83 -4.43 3.92 -9.65
C ALA A 83 -3.03 3.88 -10.30
N GLY A 84 -2.20 4.92 -10.12
CA GLY A 84 -0.87 4.98 -10.71
C GLY A 84 0.13 3.97 -10.15
N TYR A 85 -0.11 3.39 -8.98
CA TYR A 85 0.67 2.25 -8.51
C TYR A 85 0.23 0.92 -9.14
N LEU A 86 -1.06 0.76 -9.42
CA LEU A 86 -1.63 -0.49 -9.94
C LEU A 86 -1.61 -0.57 -11.47
N ASP A 87 -1.59 0.58 -12.14
CA ASP A 87 -1.44 0.79 -13.58
C ASP A 87 -0.45 1.94 -13.77
N ASN A 88 0.85 1.60 -13.79
CA ASN A 88 1.96 2.56 -13.76
C ASN A 88 2.31 3.11 -15.14
N ASP A 89 1.86 2.47 -16.21
CA ASP A 89 1.95 3.00 -17.58
C ASP A 89 0.68 3.75 -18.04
N CYS A 90 -0.37 3.73 -17.21
CA CYS A 90 -1.64 4.40 -17.41
C CYS A 90 -2.34 3.95 -18.70
N ASP A 91 -2.26 2.66 -19.05
CA ASP A 91 -2.92 2.11 -20.24
C ASP A 91 -4.40 1.72 -19.99
N GLY A 92 -4.88 1.85 -18.75
CA GLY A 92 -6.22 1.51 -18.30
C GLY A 92 -6.36 0.07 -17.76
N ARG A 93 -5.25 -0.67 -17.69
CA ARG A 93 -5.18 -2.07 -17.24
C ARG A 93 -4.19 -2.20 -16.10
N VAL A 94 -4.52 -3.08 -15.16
CA VAL A 94 -3.64 -3.33 -14.02
C VAL A 94 -2.37 -4.06 -14.47
N ASP A 95 -1.21 -3.56 -14.02
CA ASP A 95 0.11 -4.12 -14.33
C ASP A 95 0.28 -5.56 -13.81
N ASN A 96 -0.31 -5.83 -12.64
CA ASN A 96 -0.29 -7.15 -12.01
C ASN A 96 -1.71 -7.60 -11.62
N PRO A 97 -2.42 -8.32 -12.51
CA PRO A 97 -3.77 -8.81 -12.24
C PRO A 97 -3.87 -9.75 -11.04
N GLN A 98 -2.83 -10.55 -10.76
CA GLN A 98 -2.82 -11.48 -9.61
C GLN A 98 -2.81 -10.74 -8.28
N VAL A 99 -2.03 -9.66 -8.20
CA VAL A 99 -1.96 -8.77 -7.02
C VAL A 99 -3.31 -8.08 -6.80
N VAL A 100 -3.90 -7.50 -7.85
CA VAL A 100 -5.21 -6.82 -7.72
C VAL A 100 -6.33 -7.80 -7.36
N ALA A 101 -6.34 -8.99 -7.97
CA ALA A 101 -7.30 -10.04 -7.60
C ALA A 101 -7.14 -10.47 -6.13
N ALA A 102 -5.91 -10.55 -5.62
CA ALA A 102 -5.65 -10.80 -4.20
C ALA A 102 -6.19 -9.66 -3.32
N MET A 103 -5.92 -8.40 -3.68
CA MET A 103 -6.46 -7.23 -2.95
C MET A 103 -7.98 -7.25 -2.88
N VAL A 104 -8.67 -7.57 -3.99
CA VAL A 104 -10.13 -7.68 -4.02
C VAL A 104 -10.63 -8.81 -3.12
N ARG A 105 -10.00 -10.00 -3.15
CA ARG A 105 -10.37 -11.12 -2.26
C ARG A 105 -10.17 -10.78 -0.78
N GLN A 106 -9.11 -10.03 -0.46
CA GLN A 106 -8.81 -9.56 0.90
C GLN A 106 -9.67 -8.35 1.32
N LYS A 107 -10.60 -7.90 0.47
CA LYS A 107 -11.41 -6.69 0.65
C LYS A 107 -10.55 -5.47 1.02
N ALA A 108 -9.41 -5.33 0.34
CA ALA A 108 -8.49 -4.22 0.51
C ALA A 108 -9.24 -2.89 0.46
N THR A 109 -9.05 -2.05 1.47
CA THR A 109 -9.76 -0.78 1.61
C THR A 109 -8.83 0.29 2.13
N LEU A 110 -8.69 1.40 1.39
CA LEU A 110 -8.07 2.60 1.94
C LEU A 110 -9.16 3.40 2.67
N VAL A 111 -8.97 3.72 3.94
CA VAL A 111 -9.89 4.55 4.73
C VAL A 111 -9.26 5.89 5.04
N MET A 112 -9.95 6.97 4.69
CA MET A 112 -9.43 8.32 4.87
C MET A 112 -10.16 9.07 5.97
N PHE A 113 -9.39 9.60 6.89
CA PHE A 113 -9.83 10.49 7.97
C PHE A 113 -9.21 11.87 7.77
N ALA A 114 -9.80 12.90 8.38
CA ALA A 114 -9.20 14.22 8.38
C ALA A 114 -7.87 14.25 9.14
N THR A 115 -7.83 13.58 10.31
CA THR A 115 -6.69 13.56 11.23
C THR A 115 -6.58 12.21 11.93
N GLU A 116 -5.41 11.89 12.49
CA GLU A 116 -5.19 10.68 13.31
C GLU A 116 -6.19 10.63 14.48
N ARG A 117 -6.35 11.75 15.20
CA ARG A 117 -7.32 11.86 16.30
C ARG A 117 -8.77 11.61 15.88
N GLU A 118 -9.13 11.84 14.61
CA GLU A 118 -10.47 11.52 14.11
C GLU A 118 -10.61 10.01 13.92
N ALA A 119 -9.59 9.36 13.36
CA ALA A 119 -9.52 7.91 13.19
C ALA A 119 -9.69 7.19 14.54
N GLU A 120 -8.89 7.56 15.56
CA GLU A 120 -8.94 6.95 16.90
C GLU A 120 -10.34 6.95 17.53
N ARG A 121 -11.15 7.98 17.24
CA ARG A 121 -12.53 8.09 17.74
C ARG A 121 -13.51 7.28 16.91
N LEU A 122 -13.41 7.36 15.57
CA LEU A 122 -14.41 6.82 14.67
C LEU A 122 -14.19 5.34 14.33
N GLU A 123 -12.96 4.86 14.33
CA GLU A 123 -12.64 3.45 14.05
C GLU A 123 -13.30 2.51 15.05
N ARG A 124 -13.41 2.93 16.32
CA ARG A 124 -14.14 2.19 17.36
C ARG A 124 -15.64 2.02 17.07
N THR A 125 -16.19 2.78 16.12
CA THR A 125 -17.59 2.66 15.68
C THR A 125 -17.75 1.60 14.58
N LEU A 126 -16.65 1.17 13.96
CA LEU A 126 -16.68 0.14 12.93
C LEU A 126 -16.98 -1.22 13.57
N PRO A 127 -17.92 -2.02 13.02
CA PRO A 127 -18.21 -3.34 13.56
C PRO A 127 -16.98 -4.26 13.50
N ASP A 128 -16.77 -5.08 14.52
CA ASP A 128 -15.66 -6.04 14.56
C ASP A 128 -15.64 -6.93 13.31
N ARG A 129 -16.81 -7.45 12.89
CA ARG A 129 -16.94 -8.22 11.63
C ARG A 129 -16.46 -7.48 10.39
N TRP A 130 -16.59 -6.15 10.37
CA TRP A 130 -16.07 -5.34 9.26
C TRP A 130 -14.55 -5.27 9.36
N GLN A 131 -14.01 -4.97 10.54
CA GLN A 131 -12.56 -4.90 10.80
C GLN A 131 -11.87 -6.24 10.49
N ASP A 132 -12.45 -7.36 10.94
CA ASP A 132 -11.88 -8.71 10.76
C ASP A 132 -11.93 -9.21 9.30
N SER A 133 -12.83 -8.65 8.49
CA SER A 133 -13.04 -9.12 7.11
C SER A 133 -12.44 -8.22 6.04
N HIS A 134 -11.81 -7.11 6.41
CA HIS A 134 -11.18 -6.17 5.49
C HIS A 134 -9.71 -5.96 5.85
N GLN A 135 -8.85 -5.99 4.85
CA GLN A 135 -7.51 -5.42 4.97
C GLN A 135 -7.60 -3.91 4.75
N ALA A 136 -7.82 -3.16 5.84
CA ALA A 136 -7.94 -1.71 5.79
C ALA A 136 -6.63 -1.02 6.18
N VAL A 137 -6.27 0.05 5.47
CA VAL A 137 -5.17 0.95 5.83
C VAL A 137 -5.71 2.38 5.93
N ALA A 138 -5.34 3.07 7.01
CA ALA A 138 -5.74 4.45 7.23
C ALA A 138 -4.77 5.43 6.57
N LEU A 139 -5.30 6.50 5.99
CA LEU A 139 -4.53 7.64 5.48
C LEU A 139 -5.18 8.94 5.97
N PHE A 140 -4.39 9.85 6.53
CA PHE A 140 -4.93 11.10 7.05
C PHE A 140 -4.80 12.25 6.04
N ALA A 141 -5.84 13.07 5.94
CA ALA A 141 -5.84 14.23 5.04
C ALA A 141 -4.77 15.27 5.43
N GLU A 142 -4.45 15.37 6.72
CA GLU A 142 -3.47 16.30 7.28
C GLU A 142 -2.01 16.02 6.87
N GLU A 143 -1.74 14.82 6.35
CA GLU A 143 -0.42 14.35 5.89
C GLU A 143 -0.39 13.94 4.41
N THR A 144 -1.56 13.92 3.77
CA THR A 144 -1.67 13.77 2.32
C THR A 144 -1.26 15.09 1.67
N HIS A 145 -0.15 15.12 0.92
CA HIS A 145 0.46 16.36 0.43
C HIS A 145 0.73 16.32 -1.07
N PRO A 146 -0.31 16.51 -1.91
CA PRO A 146 -0.13 16.61 -3.36
C PRO A 146 0.90 17.71 -3.68
N GLY A 147 2.00 17.33 -4.35
CA GLY A 147 3.11 18.26 -4.66
C GLY A 147 3.90 18.74 -3.42
N GLY A 148 3.80 18.06 -2.28
CA GLY A 148 4.35 18.47 -0.99
C GLY A 148 5.87 18.66 -0.98
N ALA A 149 6.60 17.95 -1.85
CA ALA A 149 8.05 18.05 -1.94
C ALA A 149 8.54 19.48 -2.21
N ALA A 150 7.79 20.28 -2.99
CA ALA A 150 8.10 21.69 -3.25
C ALA A 150 8.04 22.57 -1.97
N ARG A 151 7.35 22.09 -0.92
CA ARG A 151 7.20 22.74 0.38
C ARG A 151 7.87 21.96 1.50
N ARG A 152 8.78 21.03 1.18
CA ARG A 152 9.46 20.14 2.14
C ARG A 152 8.50 19.37 3.05
N ARG A 153 7.41 18.87 2.45
CA ARG A 153 6.46 17.98 3.13
C ARG A 153 6.38 16.68 2.37
N PHE A 154 6.59 15.55 3.06
CA PHE A 154 6.43 14.23 2.46
C PHE A 154 4.95 13.91 2.30
N ASP A 155 4.57 13.32 1.16
CA ASP A 155 3.18 12.93 0.93
C ASP A 155 2.97 11.50 1.43
N ALA A 156 2.27 11.35 2.56
CA ALA A 156 2.03 10.05 3.18
C ALA A 156 1.22 9.09 2.29
N SER A 157 0.54 9.59 1.25
CA SER A 157 -0.16 8.72 0.30
C SER A 157 0.79 7.77 -0.44
N TYR A 158 2.07 8.10 -0.59
CA TYR A 158 3.04 7.16 -1.18
C TYR A 158 3.30 5.93 -0.30
N GLU A 159 3.20 6.09 1.01
CA GLU A 159 3.48 5.08 2.02
C GLU A 159 2.25 4.21 2.25
N GLU A 160 1.16 4.81 2.74
CA GLU A 160 -0.02 4.06 3.18
C GLU A 160 -0.70 3.26 2.06
N ILE A 161 -0.72 3.84 0.86
CA ILE A 161 -1.28 3.15 -0.31
C ILE A 161 -0.37 2.00 -0.74
N PHE A 162 0.94 2.17 -0.66
CA PHE A 162 1.88 1.10 -0.98
C PHE A 162 1.85 0.00 0.09
N HIS A 163 1.68 0.35 1.37
CA HIS A 163 1.40 -0.58 2.45
C HIS A 163 0.15 -1.41 2.16
N LEU A 164 -0.95 -0.81 1.75
CA LEU A 164 -2.17 -1.52 1.35
C LEU A 164 -1.91 -2.51 0.20
N ILE A 165 -1.23 -2.06 -0.86
CA ILE A 165 -0.95 -2.89 -2.05
C ILE A 165 -0.01 -4.06 -1.72
N THR A 166 1.03 -3.82 -0.92
CA THR A 166 2.00 -4.86 -0.58
C THR A 166 1.43 -5.89 0.38
N HIS A 167 0.67 -5.47 1.40
CA HIS A 167 0.08 -6.38 2.37
C HIS A 167 -1.11 -7.16 1.79
N ALA A 168 -2.13 -6.47 1.28
CA ALA A 168 -3.33 -7.14 0.79
C ALA A 168 -3.15 -7.77 -0.60
N GLY A 169 -2.15 -7.31 -1.37
CA GLY A 169 -1.87 -7.76 -2.72
C GLY A 169 -0.66 -8.68 -2.80
N TYR A 170 0.55 -8.13 -2.76
CA TYR A 170 1.79 -8.90 -3.02
C TYR A 170 2.03 -10.03 -2.02
N ALA A 171 1.85 -9.80 -0.72
CA ALA A 171 2.05 -10.82 0.30
C ALA A 171 1.03 -11.97 0.17
N ALA A 172 -0.19 -11.67 -0.28
CA ALA A 172 -1.23 -12.67 -0.53
C ALA A 172 -1.05 -13.41 -1.86
N ALA A 173 -0.60 -12.72 -2.91
CA ALA A 173 -0.40 -13.31 -4.25
C ALA A 173 0.89 -14.14 -4.34
N TYR A 174 1.96 -13.73 -3.63
CA TYR A 174 3.27 -14.38 -3.67
C TYR A 174 3.85 -14.57 -2.25
N PRO A 175 3.23 -15.41 -1.41
CA PRO A 175 3.60 -15.54 0.00
C PRO A 175 5.05 -16.00 0.23
N ALA A 176 5.60 -16.84 -0.65
CA ALA A 176 7.00 -17.28 -0.55
C ALA A 176 8.01 -16.15 -0.85
N VAL A 177 7.59 -15.09 -1.52
CA VAL A 177 8.46 -14.00 -1.98
C VAL A 177 8.24 -12.76 -1.13
N PHE A 178 7.01 -12.27 -1.04
CA PHE A 178 6.63 -11.04 -0.34
C PHE A 178 5.85 -11.27 0.95
N GLY A 179 5.76 -12.52 1.42
CA GLY A 179 5.15 -12.80 2.72
C GLY A 179 5.88 -12.07 3.84
N MET A 180 5.13 -11.69 4.89
CA MET A 180 5.65 -10.87 5.98
C MET A 180 6.05 -11.68 7.22
N ARG A 181 6.32 -12.98 7.02
CA ARG A 181 6.78 -13.90 8.07
C ARG A 181 8.19 -14.38 7.76
N PRO A 182 8.97 -14.79 8.77
CA PRO A 182 10.29 -15.37 8.56
C PRO A 182 10.23 -16.50 7.51
N GLY A 183 11.18 -16.49 6.58
CA GLY A 183 11.30 -17.51 5.53
C GLY A 183 10.95 -17.02 4.12
N SER A 184 10.18 -15.94 3.96
CA SER A 184 10.00 -15.33 2.64
C SER A 184 11.29 -14.65 2.15
N GLN A 185 11.42 -14.45 0.83
CA GLN A 185 12.58 -13.76 0.27
C GLN A 185 12.70 -12.31 0.78
N LEU A 186 11.58 -11.61 0.90
CA LEU A 186 11.51 -10.25 1.44
C LEU A 186 11.96 -10.20 2.91
N ALA A 187 11.44 -11.12 3.74
CA ALA A 187 11.79 -11.23 5.15
C ALA A 187 13.29 -11.53 5.35
N ASN A 188 13.85 -12.43 4.53
CA ASN A 188 15.27 -12.76 4.58
C ASN A 188 16.15 -11.57 4.15
N ALA A 189 15.71 -10.76 3.17
CA ALA A 189 16.40 -9.52 2.80
C ALA A 189 16.35 -8.49 3.94
N MET A 190 15.20 -8.33 4.61
CA MET A 190 15.05 -7.45 5.77
C MET A 190 15.97 -7.86 6.93
N ASP A 191 16.06 -9.16 7.24
CA ASP A 191 16.95 -9.64 8.30
C ASP A 191 18.41 -9.24 8.04
N ARG A 192 18.86 -9.30 6.78
CA ARG A 192 20.18 -8.82 6.39
C ARG A 192 20.30 -7.30 6.58
N ALA A 193 19.29 -6.53 6.18
CA ALA A 193 19.28 -5.08 6.28
C ALA A 193 19.37 -4.54 7.71
N ARG A 194 18.81 -5.28 8.66
CA ARG A 194 18.86 -5.01 10.09
C ARG A 194 20.08 -5.61 10.79
N GLY A 195 20.90 -6.40 10.07
CA GLY A 195 22.07 -7.09 10.61
C GLY A 195 21.75 -8.32 11.46
N GLY A 196 20.52 -8.83 11.40
CA GLY A 196 20.02 -9.99 12.15
C GLY A 196 18.50 -10.10 12.09
N ARG A 197 17.97 -11.24 12.55
CA ARG A 197 16.52 -11.47 12.67
C ARG A 197 16.01 -10.97 14.00
N PHE A 198 15.12 -9.98 13.98
CA PHE A 198 14.46 -9.44 15.17
C PHE A 198 12.95 -9.54 15.04
N LEU A 199 12.31 -10.39 15.85
CA LEU A 199 10.84 -10.57 15.84
C LEU A 199 10.07 -9.35 16.39
N ARG A 200 10.74 -8.56 17.22
CA ARG A 200 10.28 -7.27 17.77
C ARG A 200 11.39 -6.26 17.60
N VAL A 201 11.05 -4.98 17.57
CA VAL A 201 12.06 -3.90 17.48
C VAL A 201 13.03 -3.99 18.66
N PRO A 202 14.35 -4.25 18.43
CA PRO A 202 15.36 -4.42 19.46
C PRO A 202 15.79 -3.08 20.06
N ARG A 203 16.32 -3.07 21.29
CA ARG A 203 16.77 -1.81 21.94
C ARG A 203 17.81 -1.07 21.10
N ARG A 204 18.70 -1.82 20.45
CA ARG A 204 19.73 -1.32 19.54
C ARG A 204 19.89 -2.30 18.39
N TYR A 205 20.05 -1.76 17.18
CA TYR A 205 20.47 -2.52 16.02
C TYR A 205 22.00 -2.54 15.91
N PRO A 206 22.60 -3.53 15.23
CA PRO A 206 24.00 -3.50 14.83
C PRO A 206 24.36 -2.22 14.06
N ALA A 207 25.54 -1.64 14.29
CA ALA A 207 25.97 -0.39 13.66
C ALA A 207 25.95 -0.42 12.11
N ARG A 208 26.17 -1.61 11.54
CA ARG A 208 26.14 -1.88 10.09
C ARG A 208 24.73 -1.94 9.48
N ALA A 209 23.67 -1.91 10.29
CA ALA A 209 22.30 -1.91 9.79
C ALA A 209 22.04 -0.63 8.97
N TRP A 210 21.36 -0.78 7.83
CA TRP A 210 20.89 0.35 7.01
C TRP A 210 19.37 0.52 7.06
N TYR A 211 18.68 -0.49 7.58
CA TYR A 211 17.29 -0.43 8.00
C TYR A 211 17.21 -0.66 9.50
N THR A 212 16.60 0.30 10.19
CA THR A 212 16.29 0.28 11.62
C THR A 212 14.89 0.86 11.79
N TYR A 213 14.28 0.61 12.94
CA TYR A 213 12.93 1.08 13.23
C TYR A 213 12.83 1.35 14.73
N ASP A 214 12.09 2.38 15.13
CA ASP A 214 12.03 2.80 16.53
C ASP A 214 10.68 2.53 17.21
N ASP A 215 9.60 2.30 16.44
CA ASP A 215 8.29 1.95 16.97
C ASP A 215 8.29 0.56 17.60
N ARG A 216 8.23 0.55 18.94
CA ARG A 216 8.23 -0.66 19.78
C ARG A 216 6.98 -1.49 19.66
N SER A 217 5.88 -0.93 19.17
CA SER A 217 4.62 -1.66 18.98
C SER A 217 4.71 -2.63 17.78
N CYS A 218 5.58 -2.32 16.83
CA CYS A 218 5.73 -3.03 15.58
C CYS A 218 6.33 -4.45 15.77
N ASP A 219 5.66 -5.43 15.17
CA ASP A 219 6.12 -6.81 15.12
C ASP A 219 6.98 -7.08 13.88
N TYR A 220 7.31 -8.35 13.61
CA TYR A 220 8.11 -8.73 12.46
C TYR A 220 7.42 -8.38 11.12
N GLY A 221 6.11 -8.55 11.04
CA GLY A 221 5.35 -8.33 9.82
C GLY A 221 5.27 -6.85 9.49
N CYS A 222 4.95 -6.03 10.48
CA CYS A 222 4.96 -4.57 10.38
C CYS A 222 6.35 -4.06 9.92
N GLN A 223 7.45 -4.54 10.52
CA GLN A 223 8.81 -4.16 10.07
C GLN A 223 9.10 -4.61 8.62
N THR A 224 8.55 -5.74 8.19
CA THR A 224 8.72 -6.23 6.81
C THR A 224 8.00 -5.33 5.81
N GLN A 225 6.84 -4.80 6.20
CA GLN A 225 6.05 -3.88 5.38
C GLN A 225 6.74 -2.52 5.23
N GLU A 226 7.28 -1.99 6.33
CA GLU A 226 8.11 -0.78 6.32
C GLU A 226 9.35 -0.95 5.44
N TYR A 227 10.03 -2.10 5.53
CA TYR A 227 11.22 -2.39 4.74
C TYR A 227 10.95 -2.35 3.23
N ILE A 228 9.87 -2.98 2.75
CA ILE A 228 9.53 -2.94 1.33
C ILE A 228 9.13 -1.53 0.88
N TYR A 229 8.42 -0.78 1.73
CA TYR A 229 8.10 0.63 1.49
C TYR A 229 9.35 1.48 1.32
N TRP A 230 10.31 1.37 2.25
CA TRP A 230 11.54 2.14 2.20
C TRP A 230 12.32 1.88 0.92
N GLY A 231 12.46 0.61 0.54
CA GLY A 231 13.10 0.23 -0.72
C GLY A 231 12.39 0.78 -1.95
N MET A 232 11.07 0.60 -2.02
CA MET A 232 10.30 1.00 -3.20
C MET A 232 10.30 2.51 -3.39
N THR A 233 10.00 3.27 -2.34
CA THR A 233 9.93 4.73 -2.42
C THR A 233 11.31 5.37 -2.64
N SER A 234 12.39 4.73 -2.19
CA SER A 234 13.75 5.12 -2.54
C SER A 234 14.07 4.83 -4.01
N LEU A 235 13.65 3.68 -4.53
CA LEU A 235 13.84 3.30 -5.93
C LEU A 235 13.09 4.23 -6.89
N LEU A 236 11.86 4.62 -6.54
CA LEU A 236 11.04 5.54 -7.31
C LEU A 236 11.44 7.02 -7.11
N GLY A 237 12.36 7.28 -6.19
CA GLY A 237 12.93 8.60 -5.96
C GLY A 237 12.16 9.50 -4.99
N ALA A 238 11.06 9.04 -4.40
CA ALA A 238 10.25 9.80 -3.44
C ALA A 238 11.03 10.24 -2.19
N GLN A 239 12.05 9.47 -1.80
CA GLN A 239 12.89 9.75 -0.63
C GLN A 239 14.15 10.58 -0.95
N SER A 240 14.36 10.98 -2.20
CA SER A 240 15.68 11.43 -2.67
C SER A 240 16.12 12.81 -2.16
N ALA A 241 15.16 13.65 -1.76
CA ALA A 241 15.47 15.01 -1.34
C ALA A 241 16.32 15.05 -0.06
N GLU A 242 17.26 15.98 0.03
CA GLU A 242 18.16 16.08 1.18
C GLU A 242 17.42 16.36 2.49
N TRP A 243 16.37 17.19 2.46
CA TRP A 243 15.54 17.46 3.63
C TRP A 243 14.86 16.18 4.12
N ARG A 244 14.37 15.35 3.19
CA ARG A 244 13.77 14.06 3.51
C ARG A 244 14.79 13.10 4.10
N PHE A 245 16.01 13.05 3.54
CA PHE A 245 17.08 12.23 4.10
C PHE A 245 17.39 12.57 5.56
N ARG A 246 17.39 13.86 5.92
CA ARG A 246 17.62 14.30 7.31
C ARG A 246 16.55 13.79 8.27
N GLU A 247 15.31 13.63 7.81
CA GLU A 247 14.18 13.13 8.59
C GLU A 247 14.16 11.61 8.78
N ILE A 248 14.74 10.85 7.84
CA ILE A 248 14.62 9.38 7.82
C ILE A 248 15.91 8.61 8.09
N ARG A 249 17.08 9.26 8.01
CA ARG A 249 18.39 8.56 8.04
C ARG A 249 18.63 7.70 9.29
N GLN A 250 17.91 7.97 10.39
CA GLN A 250 17.95 7.19 11.61
C GLN A 250 17.24 5.84 11.50
N GLU A 251 16.36 5.67 10.50
CA GLU A 251 15.64 4.43 10.17
C GLU A 251 16.10 3.85 8.84
N TRP A 252 16.29 4.68 7.81
CA TRP A 252 16.63 4.25 6.46
C TRP A 252 17.76 5.07 5.84
N ARG A 253 18.90 4.43 5.59
CA ARG A 253 20.11 5.10 5.07
C ARG A 253 20.19 5.20 3.55
N LEU A 254 19.31 4.50 2.82
CA LEU A 254 19.41 4.30 1.37
C LEU A 254 18.38 5.10 0.56
N ASN A 255 18.23 6.39 0.87
CA ASN A 255 17.11 7.23 0.41
C ASN A 255 17.06 7.58 -1.10
N THR A 256 18.03 7.18 -1.91
CA THR A 256 18.06 7.48 -3.36
C THR A 256 18.13 6.19 -4.17
N PRO A 257 17.72 6.20 -5.46
CA PRO A 257 17.80 5.00 -6.30
C PRO A 257 19.22 4.41 -6.34
N LYS A 258 20.24 5.27 -6.46
CA LYS A 258 21.65 4.86 -6.49
C LYS A 258 22.11 4.25 -5.16
N LYS A 259 21.78 4.88 -4.03
CA LYS A 259 22.13 4.34 -2.70
C LYS A 259 21.42 3.01 -2.45
N PHE A 260 20.15 2.92 -2.81
CA PHE A 260 19.34 1.72 -2.64
C PHE A 260 19.88 0.55 -3.48
N GLN A 261 20.12 0.76 -4.77
CA GLN A 261 20.66 -0.27 -5.66
C GLN A 261 22.01 -0.83 -5.17
N ALA A 262 22.90 0.04 -4.68
CA ALA A 262 24.21 -0.36 -4.19
C ALA A 262 24.16 -0.99 -2.78
N GLY A 263 23.34 -0.43 -1.88
CA GLY A 263 23.31 -0.81 -0.47
C GLY A 263 22.45 -2.03 -0.16
N ASP A 264 21.41 -2.30 -0.95
CA ASP A 264 20.50 -3.42 -0.76
C ASP A 264 20.18 -4.17 -2.06
N PRO A 265 21.16 -4.89 -2.63
CA PRO A 265 20.98 -5.62 -3.88
C PRO A 265 19.99 -6.79 -3.78
N MET A 266 19.61 -7.21 -2.56
CA MET A 266 18.60 -8.26 -2.37
C MET A 266 17.20 -7.69 -2.59
N LEU A 267 16.83 -6.64 -1.85
CA LEU A 267 15.52 -6.00 -2.06
C LEU A 267 15.44 -5.34 -3.44
N TYR A 268 16.53 -4.74 -3.94
CA TYR A 268 16.56 -4.18 -5.28
C TYR A 268 16.18 -5.22 -6.34
N ARG A 269 16.74 -6.44 -6.29
CA ARG A 269 16.39 -7.51 -7.22
C ARG A 269 14.92 -7.91 -7.13
N LEU A 270 14.37 -8.02 -5.91
CA LEU A 270 12.94 -8.33 -5.73
C LEU A 270 12.03 -7.25 -6.33
N LEU A 271 12.36 -5.97 -6.10
CA LEU A 271 11.57 -4.83 -6.59
C LEU A 271 11.77 -4.52 -8.07
N THR A 272 12.83 -5.05 -8.69
CA THR A 272 13.13 -4.86 -10.11
C THR A 272 12.90 -6.09 -10.97
N ASP A 273 12.49 -7.21 -10.37
CA ASP A 273 12.12 -8.41 -11.10
C ASP A 273 10.84 -8.16 -11.92
N SER A 274 10.98 -8.26 -13.25
CA SER A 274 9.89 -8.03 -14.19
C SER A 274 8.69 -8.95 -14.00
N ARG A 275 8.86 -10.12 -13.35
CA ARG A 275 7.77 -11.07 -13.05
C ARG A 275 6.71 -10.47 -12.14
N TYR A 276 7.10 -9.59 -11.23
CA TYR A 276 6.19 -9.05 -10.22
C TYR A 276 5.58 -7.71 -10.61
N ARG A 277 6.09 -7.05 -11.67
CA ARG A 277 5.52 -5.83 -12.23
C ARG A 277 5.33 -4.71 -11.20
N PHE A 278 6.32 -4.53 -10.31
CA PHE A 278 6.35 -3.34 -9.44
C PHE A 278 6.44 -2.05 -10.28
N PRO A 279 5.89 -0.93 -9.77
CA PRO A 279 5.94 0.36 -10.42
C PRO A 279 7.39 0.78 -10.71
N ARG A 280 7.58 1.47 -11.83
CA ARG A 280 8.86 2.04 -12.28
C ARG A 280 8.89 3.55 -12.23
N LYS A 281 7.73 4.18 -12.11
CA LYS A 281 7.54 5.62 -11.97
C LYS A 281 6.79 5.90 -10.68
N LEU A 282 7.22 6.93 -9.96
CA LEU A 282 6.44 7.43 -8.83
C LEU A 282 5.10 7.97 -9.35
N PRO A 283 3.94 7.53 -8.82
CA PRO A 283 2.66 8.14 -9.19
C PRO A 283 2.67 9.62 -8.83
N ASP A 284 2.09 10.49 -9.67
CA ASP A 284 2.14 11.95 -9.48
C ASP A 284 0.82 12.56 -8.97
N GLY A 285 -0.17 11.70 -8.67
CA GLY A 285 -1.52 12.10 -8.27
C GLY A 285 -2.41 12.54 -9.44
N LYS A 286 -1.96 12.36 -10.69
CA LYS A 286 -2.70 12.73 -11.91
C LYS A 286 -2.89 11.52 -12.82
N TYR A 287 -3.77 10.61 -12.41
CA TYR A 287 -4.06 9.44 -13.23
C TYR A 287 -5.11 9.75 -14.30
N ARG A 288 -4.77 9.47 -15.56
CA ARG A 288 -5.68 9.51 -16.72
C ARG A 288 -5.28 8.38 -17.66
N VAL A 289 -6.27 7.63 -18.15
CA VAL A 289 -6.03 6.58 -19.15
C VAL A 289 -5.47 7.24 -20.41
N SER A 290 -4.29 6.80 -20.83
CA SER A 290 -3.61 7.36 -21.99
C SER A 290 -4.32 6.93 -23.28
N SER A 291 -4.69 7.90 -24.11
CA SER A 291 -5.45 7.68 -25.35
C SER A 291 -4.66 6.95 -26.45
N LYS A 292 -3.36 6.70 -26.26
CA LYS A 292 -2.52 5.95 -27.20
C LYS A 292 -2.94 4.47 -27.34
N SER A 293 -3.74 3.95 -26.41
CA SER A 293 -4.27 2.57 -26.47
C SER A 293 -5.64 2.43 -27.14
N ALA A 294 -6.35 3.53 -27.45
CA ALA A 294 -7.60 3.46 -28.24
C ALA A 294 -7.36 3.14 -29.73
N ARG A 295 -6.09 2.94 -30.14
CA ARG A 295 -5.66 2.79 -31.54
C ARG A 295 -4.86 1.51 -31.83
N ARG A 296 -4.82 0.50 -30.95
CA ARG A 296 -4.34 -0.83 -31.39
C ARG A 296 -5.51 -1.53 -32.09
N PRO A 297 -5.48 -1.71 -33.42
CA PRO A 297 -6.49 -2.53 -34.09
C PRO A 297 -6.32 -3.96 -33.57
N SER A 298 -7.43 -4.62 -33.27
CA SER A 298 -7.48 -6.08 -33.28
C SER A 298 -6.92 -6.54 -34.62
N SER A 299 -5.72 -7.10 -34.62
CA SER A 299 -5.19 -7.74 -35.82
C SER A 299 -6.01 -9.00 -36.10
N PRO A 300 -6.26 -9.30 -37.38
CA PRO A 300 -7.23 -10.31 -37.82
C PRO A 300 -6.86 -11.74 -37.40
#